data_AF-A0A0K9P457-F1
#
_entry.id   AF-A0A0K9P457-F1
#
_cell.length_a   1.000
_cell.length_b   1.000
_cell.length_c   1.000
_cell.angle_alpha   90.00
_cell.angle_beta   90.00
_cell.angle_gamma   90.00
#
_symmetry.space_group_name_H-M   'P 1'
#
loop_
_entity.id
_entity.type
_entity.pdbx_description
1 polymer ?
#
loop_
_entity_poly.entity_id
_entity_poly.type
_entity_poly.pdbx_seq_one_letter_code
_entity_poly.pdbx_strand_id
1 'polypeptide(L)'
;MNSLRRLDLSGNKIGGSLQEFDSAMVTVKISANRLSGTLPCFSSSVRSLETLDLSNNAISGGIPTCMSSLQVLTVLNLSSNNLLYAISPRLVFSKELLVLDLSSNDLSGPIPIKIAEEGNERSGIVVLDLSKNVFSGEIPREMTELKGLQGLFLSYNRLSGEIPPSIGNLTYLQALDFSHNYLSGQIPGGLTGCFQLWQLKLDHNNLSGTIRPELDALDSLRILDLGWNNISGEIPLPLAGCKSLEIVDLSHNLLSGELNGAIMKWKNLRFLSLAGNRFSGNLPSWIFSFTNLHTINLSENEFSGFIPNGDFNASVDFNSITRDYHYDAIVATIDGGYVVRASINMGGGIRQAEFNYDMMSEVGIDLSMNSFHGEIPDGLIGLQGLEVLSLSQNYLVGPIPNTPPVGNFVRMINLKKLDLSSNLLSGTISLSTILSMQDLKQLNLSHNCLGVSSEEQQRYPGVFGWNPDERCPRRSGRGANSGFPVAASSGEAGGGGKNGLMLGDGRWEAEDDEGLISPSAFWISAVISFYVSMFVLCCSRPMRTYMFQALKKSHVIA
;
A
#
# COMPACT_ATOMS: atom_id res chain seq x y z
N MET A 1 -29.51 -38.20 21.06
CA MET A 1 -29.23 -38.86 19.76
C MET A 1 -27.84 -39.47 19.84
N ASN A 2 -27.68 -40.70 20.32
CA ASN A 2 -26.35 -41.23 20.67
C ASN A 2 -25.53 -41.73 19.46
N SER A 3 -26.15 -41.78 18.27
CA SER A 3 -25.55 -42.20 17.01
C SER A 3 -25.05 -41.05 16.14
N LEU A 4 -25.36 -39.79 16.47
CA LEU A 4 -24.92 -38.65 15.67
C LEU A 4 -23.39 -38.53 15.72
N ARG A 5 -22.77 -38.40 14.55
CA ARG A 5 -21.31 -38.27 14.38
C ARG A 5 -20.93 -37.00 13.64
N ARG A 6 -21.82 -36.46 12.80
CA ARG A 6 -21.55 -35.28 12.00
C ARG A 6 -22.72 -34.32 12.15
N LEU A 7 -22.42 -33.08 12.49
CA LEU A 7 -23.38 -32.01 12.66
C LEU A 7 -22.92 -30.81 11.85
N ASP A 8 -23.77 -30.37 10.93
CA ASP A 8 -23.57 -29.13 10.18
C ASP A 8 -24.84 -28.29 10.32
N LEU A 9 -24.70 -27.14 10.98
CA LEU A 9 -25.75 -26.16 11.25
C LEU A 9 -25.31 -24.75 10.79
N SER A 10 -24.32 -24.66 9.89
CA SER A 10 -23.74 -23.40 9.48
C SER A 10 -24.74 -22.48 8.74
N GLY A 11 -24.55 -21.16 8.83
CA GLY A 11 -25.34 -20.17 8.07
C GLY A 11 -26.77 -19.99 8.55
N ASN A 12 -27.02 -20.15 9.86
CA ASN A 12 -28.35 -20.03 10.46
C ASN A 12 -28.42 -18.82 11.43
N LYS A 13 -29.46 -18.78 12.28
CA LYS A 13 -29.65 -17.75 13.32
C LYS A 13 -29.65 -18.36 14.72
N ILE A 14 -28.96 -19.48 14.91
CA ILE A 14 -28.93 -20.22 16.18
C ILE A 14 -28.19 -19.38 17.21
N GLY A 15 -28.81 -19.14 18.36
CA GLY A 15 -28.23 -18.38 19.47
C GLY A 15 -28.17 -19.20 20.76
N GLY A 16 -27.65 -18.56 21.81
CA GLY A 16 -27.43 -19.21 23.11
C GLY A 16 -26.02 -19.75 23.26
N SER A 17 -25.75 -20.41 24.39
CA SER A 17 -24.41 -20.92 24.70
C SER A 17 -24.19 -22.33 24.20
N LEU A 18 -23.00 -22.60 23.64
CA LEU A 18 -22.58 -23.93 23.26
C LEU A 18 -22.43 -24.82 24.51
N GLN A 19 -23.01 -26.03 24.47
CA GLN A 19 -22.94 -27.02 25.54
C GLN A 19 -22.06 -28.19 25.13
N GLU A 20 -21.63 -29.00 26.11
CA GLU A 20 -21.01 -30.31 25.84
C GLU A 20 -21.94 -31.19 25.01
N PHE A 21 -21.35 -32.00 24.11
CA PHE A 21 -22.09 -33.00 23.36
C PHE A 21 -22.09 -34.33 24.13
N ASP A 22 -23.25 -34.97 24.25
CA ASP A 22 -23.39 -36.29 24.90
C ASP A 22 -22.95 -37.45 23.99
N SER A 23 -22.62 -37.17 22.72
CA SER A 23 -22.19 -38.16 21.73
C SER A 23 -20.77 -37.87 21.23
N ALA A 24 -20.03 -38.93 20.88
CA ALA A 24 -18.71 -38.85 20.25
C ALA A 24 -18.83 -38.28 18.83
N MET A 25 -18.77 -36.95 18.70
CA MET A 25 -18.84 -36.25 17.43
C MET A 25 -17.52 -36.38 16.68
N VAL A 26 -17.61 -36.42 15.35
CA VAL A 26 -16.48 -36.44 14.41
C VAL A 26 -16.35 -35.09 13.71
N THR A 27 -17.48 -34.53 13.27
CA THR A 27 -17.51 -33.22 12.60
C THR A 27 -18.57 -32.35 13.26
N VAL A 28 -18.19 -31.15 13.67
CA VAL A 28 -19.09 -30.13 14.19
C VAL A 28 -18.83 -28.84 13.42
N LYS A 29 -19.78 -28.43 12.58
CA LYS A 29 -19.78 -27.15 11.87
C LYS A 29 -21.01 -26.36 12.27
N ILE A 30 -20.81 -25.24 12.97
CA ILE A 30 -21.90 -24.35 13.43
C ILE A 30 -21.50 -22.89 13.14
N SER A 31 -20.81 -22.67 12.02
CA SER A 31 -20.31 -21.36 11.63
C SER A 31 -21.40 -20.41 11.15
N ALA A 32 -21.14 -19.10 11.16
CA ALA A 32 -22.09 -18.07 10.71
C ALA A 32 -23.46 -18.17 11.41
N ASN A 33 -23.44 -18.08 12.74
CA ASN A 33 -24.61 -18.14 13.63
C ASN A 33 -24.56 -17.01 14.67
N ARG A 34 -25.31 -17.13 15.78
CA ARG A 34 -25.36 -16.16 16.88
C ARG A 34 -25.00 -16.81 18.22
N LEU A 35 -24.20 -17.89 18.20
CA LEU A 35 -23.78 -18.57 19.42
C LEU A 35 -22.95 -17.62 20.30
N SER A 36 -23.14 -17.70 21.61
CA SER A 36 -22.46 -16.85 22.59
C SER A 36 -21.91 -17.70 23.75
N GLY A 37 -21.43 -17.07 24.83
CA GLY A 37 -20.89 -17.78 25.99
C GLY A 37 -19.47 -18.28 25.77
N THR A 38 -19.03 -19.29 26.53
CA THR A 38 -17.65 -19.81 26.52
C THR A 38 -17.57 -21.19 25.86
N LEU A 39 -16.37 -21.56 25.40
CA LEU A 39 -16.11 -22.88 24.83
C LEU A 39 -16.14 -23.99 25.90
N PRO A 40 -16.80 -25.14 25.64
CA PRO A 40 -16.69 -26.36 26.45
C PRO A 40 -15.40 -27.15 26.09
N CYS A 41 -15.13 -28.24 26.81
CA CYS A 41 -13.95 -29.09 26.60
C CYS A 41 -14.13 -30.15 25.51
N PHE A 42 -15.37 -30.42 25.09
CA PHE A 42 -15.74 -31.48 24.16
C PHE A 42 -15.29 -32.88 24.64
N SER A 43 -15.41 -33.10 25.95
CA SER A 43 -14.87 -34.27 26.65
C SER A 43 -15.35 -35.63 26.12
N SER A 44 -16.59 -35.70 25.64
CA SER A 44 -17.16 -36.92 25.03
C SER A 44 -16.60 -37.25 23.65
N SER A 45 -15.93 -36.30 22.99
CA SER A 45 -15.44 -36.41 21.61
C SER A 45 -13.91 -36.40 21.49
N VAL A 46 -13.20 -36.56 22.62
CA VAL A 46 -11.73 -36.58 22.73
C VAL A 46 -11.02 -37.46 21.69
N ARG A 47 -11.60 -38.62 21.37
CA ARG A 47 -11.02 -39.61 20.44
C ARG A 47 -11.64 -39.62 19.05
N SER A 48 -12.61 -38.75 18.79
CA SER A 48 -13.41 -38.79 17.56
C SER A 48 -13.47 -37.47 16.82
N LEU A 49 -13.36 -36.33 17.51
CA LEU A 49 -13.58 -35.01 16.91
C LEU A 49 -12.42 -34.64 16.00
N GLU A 50 -12.64 -34.76 14.69
CA GLU A 50 -11.68 -34.44 13.64
C GLU A 50 -11.80 -32.98 13.18
N THR A 51 -13.01 -32.43 13.16
CA THR A 51 -13.28 -31.07 12.66
C THR A 51 -14.20 -30.31 13.60
N LEU A 52 -13.74 -29.16 14.06
CA LEU A 52 -14.53 -28.18 14.81
C LEU A 52 -14.47 -26.81 14.13
N ASP A 53 -15.58 -26.39 13.54
CA ASP A 53 -15.76 -25.06 12.96
C ASP A 53 -16.89 -24.32 13.69
N LEU A 54 -16.51 -23.31 14.46
CA LEU A 54 -17.40 -22.42 15.20
C LEU A 54 -17.25 -20.96 14.72
N SER A 55 -16.67 -20.75 13.54
CA SER A 55 -16.35 -19.42 13.02
C SER A 55 -17.58 -18.52 12.85
N ASN A 56 -17.39 -17.20 12.89
CA ASN A 56 -18.44 -16.21 12.66
C ASN A 56 -19.64 -16.40 13.62
N ASN A 57 -19.36 -16.29 14.91
CA ASN A 57 -20.31 -16.33 16.03
C ASN A 57 -19.94 -15.22 17.03
N ALA A 58 -20.51 -15.25 18.25
CA ALA A 58 -20.22 -14.34 19.34
C ALA A 58 -19.64 -15.06 20.58
N ILE A 59 -18.89 -16.15 20.36
CA ILE A 59 -18.24 -16.93 21.44
C ILE A 59 -17.19 -16.05 22.11
N SER A 60 -17.10 -16.11 23.44
CA SER A 60 -16.29 -15.22 24.27
C SER A 60 -15.48 -16.00 25.31
N GLY A 61 -14.63 -15.28 26.06
CA GLY A 61 -13.71 -15.89 27.02
C GLY A 61 -12.47 -16.47 26.36
N GLY A 62 -11.69 -17.26 27.10
CA GLY A 62 -10.45 -17.86 26.58
C GLY A 62 -10.65 -19.24 25.96
N ILE A 63 -9.64 -19.71 25.22
CA ILE A 63 -9.58 -21.09 24.73
C ILE A 63 -9.19 -22.01 25.91
N PRO A 64 -10.08 -22.93 26.34
CA PRO A 64 -9.81 -23.74 27.51
C PRO A 64 -8.72 -24.79 27.24
N THR A 65 -7.75 -24.92 28.14
CA THR A 65 -6.58 -25.80 27.97
C THR A 65 -6.92 -27.30 27.87
N CYS A 66 -8.12 -27.70 28.29
CA CYS A 66 -8.62 -29.06 28.09
C CYS A 66 -8.84 -29.41 26.61
N MET A 67 -8.94 -28.43 25.70
CA MET A 67 -9.00 -28.69 24.25
C MET A 67 -7.74 -29.37 23.72
N SER A 68 -6.60 -29.25 24.42
CA SER A 68 -5.39 -30.04 24.17
C SER A 68 -5.64 -31.57 24.24
N SER A 69 -6.75 -32.01 24.85
CA SER A 69 -7.06 -33.44 24.95
C SER A 69 -7.63 -34.03 23.65
N LEU A 70 -8.06 -33.22 22.68
CA LEU A 70 -8.66 -33.69 21.43
C LEU A 70 -7.58 -34.34 20.53
N GLN A 71 -7.50 -35.68 20.55
CA GLN A 71 -6.34 -36.44 20.05
C GLN A 71 -6.28 -36.56 18.52
N VAL A 72 -7.43 -36.39 17.86
CA VAL A 72 -7.59 -36.60 16.42
C VAL A 72 -8.06 -35.34 15.71
N LEU A 73 -7.99 -34.19 16.40
CA LEU A 73 -8.45 -32.92 15.85
C LEU A 73 -7.52 -32.49 14.73
N THR A 74 -8.06 -32.40 13.51
CA THR A 74 -7.34 -32.00 12.31
C THR A 74 -7.56 -30.55 11.96
N VAL A 75 -8.75 -30.02 12.27
CA VAL A 75 -9.10 -28.63 12.01
C VAL A 75 -9.82 -28.02 13.20
N LEU A 76 -9.27 -26.91 13.67
CA LEU A 76 -9.90 -26.01 14.62
C LEU A 76 -10.07 -24.63 13.98
N ASN A 77 -11.31 -24.25 13.72
CA ASN A 77 -11.66 -22.89 13.29
C ASN A 77 -12.53 -22.20 14.34
N LEU A 78 -11.99 -21.17 14.96
CA LEU A 78 -12.63 -20.30 15.94
C LEU A 78 -12.66 -18.83 15.48
N SER A 79 -12.42 -18.56 14.20
CA SER A 79 -12.26 -17.20 13.70
C SER A 79 -13.55 -16.38 13.75
N SER A 80 -13.41 -15.06 13.73
CA SER A 80 -14.56 -14.13 13.77
C SER A 80 -15.49 -14.42 14.95
N ASN A 81 -14.91 -14.40 16.15
CA ASN A 81 -15.60 -14.51 17.43
C ASN A 81 -15.11 -13.39 18.37
N ASN A 82 -15.52 -13.42 19.63
CA ASN A 82 -15.13 -12.47 20.67
C ASN A 82 -14.19 -13.11 21.71
N LEU A 83 -13.32 -14.03 21.29
CA LEU A 83 -12.39 -14.70 22.20
C LEU A 83 -11.40 -13.69 22.77
N LEU A 84 -11.21 -13.76 24.09
CA LEU A 84 -10.42 -12.83 24.90
C LEU A 84 -9.24 -13.56 25.54
N TYR A 85 -8.35 -12.76 26.15
CA TYR A 85 -7.18 -13.20 26.92
C TYR A 85 -6.03 -13.76 26.08
N ALA A 86 -4.91 -14.03 26.75
CA ALA A 86 -3.76 -14.65 26.12
C ALA A 86 -3.97 -16.15 25.92
N ILE A 87 -3.41 -16.67 24.82
CA ILE A 87 -3.37 -18.13 24.60
C ILE A 87 -2.48 -18.74 25.69
N SER A 88 -3.05 -19.67 26.45
CA SER A 88 -2.31 -20.33 27.52
C SER A 88 -1.11 -21.08 26.95
N PRO A 89 0.10 -20.96 27.55
CA PRO A 89 1.27 -21.77 27.17
C PRO A 89 1.12 -23.25 27.56
N ARG A 90 -0.05 -23.68 28.03
CA ARG A 90 -0.42 -25.09 28.25
C ARG A 90 -1.38 -25.63 27.18
N LEU A 91 -1.86 -24.76 26.28
CA LEU A 91 -2.64 -25.18 25.13
C LEU A 91 -1.66 -25.74 24.09
N VAL A 92 -1.70 -27.05 23.90
CA VAL A 92 -0.81 -27.81 23.00
C VAL A 92 -1.70 -28.79 22.24
N PHE A 93 -1.71 -28.67 20.93
CA PHE A 93 -2.50 -29.56 20.08
C PHE A 93 -1.66 -30.74 19.61
N SER A 94 -2.33 -31.86 19.30
CA SER A 94 -1.68 -33.03 18.70
C SER A 94 -1.15 -32.73 17.30
N LYS A 95 -0.15 -33.48 16.85
CA LYS A 95 0.38 -33.45 15.46
C LYS A 95 -0.67 -33.69 14.38
N GLU A 96 -1.81 -34.26 14.72
CA GLU A 96 -2.93 -34.42 13.79
C GLU A 96 -3.54 -33.06 13.39
N LEU A 97 -3.33 -31.99 14.16
CA LEU A 97 -3.84 -30.66 13.86
C LEU A 97 -3.10 -30.05 12.68
N LEU A 98 -3.82 -29.89 11.57
CA LEU A 98 -3.30 -29.33 10.32
C LEU A 98 -3.69 -27.87 10.14
N VAL A 99 -4.86 -27.47 10.64
CA VAL A 99 -5.39 -26.11 10.48
C VAL A 99 -5.79 -25.55 11.83
N LEU A 100 -5.17 -24.42 12.17
CA LEU A 100 -5.53 -23.61 13.32
C LEU A 100 -5.86 -22.18 12.85
N ASP A 101 -7.15 -21.85 12.85
CA ASP A 101 -7.63 -20.51 12.54
C ASP A 101 -8.26 -19.88 13.79
N LEU A 102 -7.56 -18.89 14.35
CA LEU A 102 -7.99 -18.08 15.50
C LEU A 102 -8.17 -16.61 15.10
N SER A 103 -8.22 -16.32 13.80
CA SER A 103 -8.21 -14.95 13.29
C SER A 103 -9.46 -14.15 13.68
N SER A 104 -9.38 -12.83 13.63
CA SER A 104 -10.53 -11.93 13.89
C SER A 104 -11.19 -12.19 15.26
N ASN A 105 -10.39 -12.07 16.32
CA ASN A 105 -10.80 -12.18 17.72
C ASN A 105 -10.10 -11.06 18.54
N ASP A 106 -10.23 -11.09 19.87
CA ASP A 106 -9.56 -10.16 20.79
C ASP A 106 -8.45 -10.86 21.62
N LEU A 107 -7.80 -11.90 21.06
CA LEU A 107 -6.73 -12.63 21.75
C LEU A 107 -5.50 -11.73 21.92
N SER A 108 -4.86 -11.81 23.08
CA SER A 108 -3.83 -10.87 23.52
C SER A 108 -2.54 -11.54 23.99
N GLY A 109 -1.54 -10.74 24.39
CA GLY A 109 -0.26 -11.24 24.88
C GLY A 109 0.62 -11.84 23.77
N PRO A 110 1.72 -12.52 24.14
CA PRO A 110 2.62 -13.11 23.16
C PRO A 110 2.05 -14.36 22.51
N ILE A 111 2.46 -14.61 21.25
CA ILE A 111 2.22 -15.89 20.58
C ILE A 111 2.98 -16.96 21.38
N PRO A 112 2.30 -17.99 21.93
CA PRO A 112 2.98 -18.99 22.74
C PRO A 112 3.81 -19.93 21.86
N ILE A 113 5.07 -20.11 22.24
CA ILE A 113 6.05 -21.01 21.59
C ILE A 113 5.47 -22.43 21.38
N LYS A 114 4.64 -22.92 22.31
CA LYS A 114 4.06 -24.26 22.23
C LYS A 114 3.04 -24.48 21.11
N ILE A 115 2.60 -23.45 20.38
CA ILE A 115 1.86 -23.67 19.13
C ILE A 115 2.75 -24.40 18.11
N ALA A 116 4.07 -24.19 18.18
CA ALA A 116 5.06 -24.82 17.33
C ALA A 116 5.64 -26.14 17.88
N GLU A 117 5.35 -26.50 19.13
CA GLU A 117 5.96 -27.65 19.83
C GLU A 117 4.91 -28.61 20.41
N GLU A 118 5.05 -29.91 20.18
CA GLU A 118 4.26 -30.96 20.86
C GLU A 118 5.18 -31.87 21.69
N GLY A 119 5.57 -31.45 22.89
CA GLY A 119 6.48 -32.25 23.72
C GLY A 119 7.83 -32.47 23.05
N ASN A 120 8.13 -33.69 22.60
CA ASN A 120 9.33 -34.03 21.82
C ASN A 120 9.05 -34.23 20.31
N GLU A 121 7.78 -34.12 19.89
CA GLU A 121 7.34 -34.25 18.49
C GLU A 121 7.01 -32.87 17.91
N ARG A 122 7.07 -32.74 16.58
CA ARG A 122 6.82 -31.48 15.87
C ARG A 122 5.34 -31.39 15.52
N SER A 123 4.76 -30.20 15.75
CA SER A 123 3.38 -29.89 15.36
C SER A 123 3.19 -30.08 13.84
N GLY A 124 2.05 -30.66 13.45
CA GLY A 124 1.69 -30.97 12.06
C GLY A 124 0.99 -29.84 11.31
N ILE A 125 0.97 -28.63 11.88
CA ILE A 125 0.23 -27.49 11.33
C ILE A 125 0.74 -27.13 9.93
N VAL A 126 -0.21 -27.05 9.00
CA VAL A 126 -0.03 -26.64 7.60
C VAL A 126 -0.52 -25.21 7.39
N VAL A 127 -1.58 -24.79 8.09
CA VAL A 127 -2.11 -23.42 8.05
C VAL A 127 -2.28 -22.90 9.47
N LEU A 128 -1.62 -21.79 9.75
CA LEU A 128 -1.75 -21.04 11.00
C LEU A 128 -2.21 -19.62 10.71
N ASP A 129 -3.43 -19.30 11.13
CA ASP A 129 -3.98 -17.95 11.04
C ASP A 129 -4.28 -17.39 12.43
N LEU A 130 -3.51 -16.37 12.82
CA LEU A 130 -3.64 -15.59 14.05
C LEU A 130 -3.92 -14.11 13.74
N SER A 131 -4.27 -13.79 12.50
CA SER A 131 -4.47 -12.41 12.05
C SER A 131 -5.62 -11.71 12.77
N LYS A 132 -5.65 -10.38 12.73
CA LYS A 132 -6.73 -9.55 13.29
C LYS A 132 -7.04 -9.89 14.75
N ASN A 133 -6.01 -9.80 15.58
CA ASN A 133 -6.07 -9.97 17.03
C ASN A 133 -5.29 -8.82 17.69
N VAL A 134 -4.95 -8.95 18.97
CA VAL A 134 -4.09 -8.00 19.69
C VAL A 134 -2.85 -8.69 20.26
N PHE A 135 -2.31 -9.70 19.56
CA PHE A 135 -1.04 -10.34 19.92
C PHE A 135 0.10 -9.32 19.91
N SER A 136 1.01 -9.43 20.88
CA SER A 136 2.09 -8.47 21.13
C SER A 136 3.42 -9.18 21.38
N GLY A 137 4.55 -8.46 21.28
CA GLY A 137 5.87 -9.06 21.43
C GLY A 137 6.39 -9.64 20.12
N GLU A 138 7.45 -10.44 20.18
CA GLU A 138 8.14 -10.93 18.98
C GLU A 138 7.46 -12.14 18.34
N ILE A 139 7.73 -12.37 17.05
CA ILE A 139 7.42 -13.63 16.38
C ILE A 139 8.37 -14.70 16.95
N PRO A 140 7.87 -15.74 17.65
CA PRO A 140 8.74 -16.77 18.21
C PRO A 140 9.50 -17.50 17.10
N ARG A 141 10.83 -17.59 17.22
CA ARG A 141 11.68 -18.30 16.26
C ARG A 141 11.29 -19.78 16.13
N GLU A 142 10.71 -20.37 17.17
CA GLU A 142 10.24 -21.75 17.20
C GLU A 142 9.14 -22.00 16.17
N MET A 143 8.40 -20.96 15.74
CA MET A 143 7.45 -21.07 14.61
C MET A 143 8.14 -21.52 13.31
N THR A 144 9.45 -21.26 13.17
CA THR A 144 10.23 -21.71 12.00
C THR A 144 10.58 -23.21 12.02
N GLU A 145 10.16 -23.93 13.06
CA GLU A 145 10.24 -25.39 13.16
C GLU A 145 9.00 -26.13 12.65
N LEU A 146 7.92 -25.40 12.29
CA LEU A 146 6.74 -25.93 11.62
C LEU A 146 7.05 -26.29 10.15
N LYS A 147 7.87 -27.32 9.91
CA LYS A 147 8.39 -27.62 8.56
C LYS A 147 7.31 -27.99 7.53
N GLY A 148 6.10 -28.33 7.96
CA GLY A 148 4.95 -28.58 7.08
C GLY A 148 4.11 -27.35 6.72
N LEU A 149 4.46 -26.17 7.27
CA LEU A 149 3.66 -24.96 7.15
C LEU A 149 3.65 -24.44 5.71
N GLN A 150 2.44 -24.21 5.19
CA GLN A 150 2.17 -23.66 3.86
C GLN A 150 1.61 -22.24 3.93
N GLY A 151 0.85 -21.92 4.99
CA GLY A 151 0.28 -20.59 5.20
C GLY A 151 0.52 -20.09 6.61
N LEU A 152 1.08 -18.88 6.71
CA LEU A 152 1.33 -18.22 7.99
C LEU A 152 0.83 -16.77 7.96
N PHE A 153 -0.23 -16.50 8.73
CA PHE A 153 -0.93 -15.23 8.74
C PHE A 153 -0.94 -14.63 10.14
N LEU A 154 -0.24 -13.51 10.31
CA LEU A 154 -0.11 -12.79 11.57
C LEU A 154 -0.53 -11.31 11.44
N SER A 155 -1.15 -10.94 10.32
CA SER A 155 -1.46 -9.54 10.01
C SER A 155 -2.44 -8.91 10.99
N TYR A 156 -2.44 -7.58 11.07
CA TYR A 156 -3.32 -6.82 11.97
C TYR A 156 -3.19 -7.27 13.45
N ASN A 157 -1.97 -7.21 13.97
CA ASN A 157 -1.65 -7.46 15.38
C ASN A 157 -0.77 -6.32 15.91
N ARG A 158 -0.15 -6.53 17.08
CA ARG A 158 0.81 -5.60 17.71
C ARG A 158 2.19 -6.25 17.85
N LEU A 159 2.55 -7.14 16.94
CA LEU A 159 3.83 -7.84 16.96
C LEU A 159 4.96 -6.86 16.69
N SER A 160 6.09 -7.06 17.35
CA SER A 160 7.27 -6.19 17.31
C SER A 160 8.54 -7.00 17.12
N GLY A 161 9.72 -6.36 17.12
CA GLY A 161 10.99 -7.03 16.92
C GLY A 161 11.26 -7.36 15.46
N GLU A 162 12.19 -8.26 15.18
CA GLU A 162 12.61 -8.61 13.81
C GLU A 162 11.88 -9.85 13.29
N ILE A 163 11.83 -9.98 11.96
CA ILE A 163 11.43 -11.24 11.31
C ILE A 163 12.56 -12.26 11.55
N PRO A 164 12.28 -13.44 12.15
CA PRO A 164 13.32 -14.43 12.44
C PRO A 164 14.13 -14.82 11.19
N PRO A 165 15.47 -14.74 11.22
CA PRO A 165 16.30 -15.12 10.06
C PRO A 165 16.10 -16.58 9.62
N SER A 166 15.66 -17.44 10.54
CA SER A 166 15.36 -18.85 10.29
C SER A 166 14.03 -19.08 9.55
N ILE A 167 13.30 -18.02 9.15
CA ILE A 167 12.04 -18.15 8.40
C ILE A 167 12.19 -19.00 7.13
N GLY A 168 13.38 -18.95 6.51
CA GLY A 168 13.75 -19.80 5.36
C GLY A 168 13.70 -21.30 5.59
N ASN A 169 13.62 -21.74 6.84
CA ASN A 169 13.46 -23.16 7.16
C ASN A 169 12.07 -23.70 6.79
N LEU A 170 11.10 -22.82 6.52
CA LEU A 170 9.74 -23.17 6.13
C LEU A 170 9.68 -23.42 4.61
N THR A 171 10.32 -24.48 4.13
CA THR A 171 10.51 -24.76 2.70
C THR A 171 9.23 -25.03 1.92
N TYR A 172 8.12 -25.33 2.61
CA TYR A 172 6.79 -25.52 2.00
C TYR A 172 5.92 -24.27 2.08
N LEU A 173 6.44 -23.17 2.64
CA LEU A 173 5.67 -21.95 2.82
C LEU A 173 5.33 -21.33 1.47
N GLN A 174 4.03 -21.11 1.27
CA GLN A 174 3.44 -20.60 0.04
C GLN A 174 2.91 -19.18 0.23
N ALA A 175 2.34 -18.89 1.40
CA ALA A 175 1.80 -17.57 1.73
C ALA A 175 2.26 -17.10 3.10
N LEU A 176 2.82 -15.90 3.14
CA LEU A 176 3.20 -15.20 4.37
C LEU A 176 2.56 -13.82 4.39
N ASP A 177 1.84 -13.51 5.47
CA ASP A 177 1.28 -12.18 5.71
C ASP A 177 1.53 -11.71 7.14
N PHE A 178 2.46 -10.77 7.28
CA PHE A 178 2.77 -10.08 8.53
C PHE A 178 2.40 -8.59 8.49
N SER A 179 1.56 -8.18 7.54
CA SER A 179 1.17 -6.79 7.35
C SER A 179 0.51 -6.19 8.60
N HIS A 180 0.53 -4.86 8.73
CA HIS A 180 -0.11 -4.14 9.83
C HIS A 180 0.33 -4.63 11.22
N ASN A 181 1.64 -4.53 11.48
CA ASN A 181 2.27 -4.81 12.77
C ASN A 181 3.31 -3.71 13.09
N TYR A 182 4.12 -3.92 14.11
CA TYR A 182 5.25 -3.06 14.49
C TYR A 182 6.61 -3.75 14.26
N LEU A 183 6.70 -4.63 13.26
CA LEU A 183 7.94 -5.35 12.94
C LEU A 183 9.01 -4.36 12.46
N SER A 184 10.26 -4.68 12.77
CA SER A 184 11.43 -3.82 12.57
C SER A 184 12.63 -4.63 12.08
N GLY A 185 13.79 -3.98 11.96
CA GLY A 185 14.97 -4.59 11.37
C GLY A 185 14.85 -4.74 9.86
N GLN A 186 15.62 -5.64 9.27
CA GLN A 186 15.64 -5.86 7.82
C GLN A 186 14.84 -7.10 7.42
N ILE A 187 14.34 -7.13 6.18
CA ILE A 187 13.83 -8.38 5.59
C ILE A 187 14.97 -9.41 5.56
N PRO A 188 14.88 -10.57 6.23
CA PRO A 188 15.98 -11.51 6.31
C PRO A 188 16.23 -12.21 4.98
N GLY A 189 17.50 -12.35 4.59
CA GLY A 189 17.93 -13.03 3.36
C GLY A 189 17.65 -14.53 3.42
N GLY A 190 17.49 -15.08 4.63
CA GLY A 190 16.98 -16.44 4.83
C GLY A 190 15.59 -16.67 4.23
N LEU A 191 14.79 -15.62 3.98
CA LEU A 191 13.46 -15.74 3.36
C LEU A 191 13.48 -16.49 2.00
N THR A 192 14.63 -16.48 1.32
CA THR A 192 14.88 -17.20 0.06
C THR A 192 14.78 -18.73 0.19
N GLY A 193 14.91 -19.26 1.41
CA GLY A 193 14.66 -20.69 1.68
C GLY A 193 13.18 -21.08 1.53
N CYS A 194 12.26 -20.11 1.56
CA CYS A 194 10.84 -20.31 1.26
C CYS A 194 10.60 -20.30 -0.27
N PHE A 195 11.27 -21.16 -1.03
CA PHE A 195 11.25 -21.14 -2.49
C PHE A 195 9.88 -21.43 -3.14
N GLN A 196 8.89 -21.90 -2.36
CA GLN A 196 7.50 -22.08 -2.81
C GLN A 196 6.61 -20.85 -2.59
N LEU A 197 7.17 -19.75 -2.05
CA LEU A 197 6.43 -18.57 -1.68
C LEU A 197 5.88 -17.87 -2.93
N TRP A 198 4.56 -17.78 -3.02
CA TRP A 198 3.88 -17.02 -4.07
C TRP A 198 3.29 -15.69 -3.54
N GLN A 199 3.13 -15.54 -2.22
CA GLN A 199 2.72 -14.29 -1.58
C GLN A 199 3.62 -13.91 -0.41
N LEU A 200 4.15 -12.68 -0.48
CA LEU A 200 4.85 -12.01 0.61
C LEU A 200 4.19 -10.66 0.90
N LYS A 201 3.48 -10.56 2.03
CA LYS A 201 2.90 -9.31 2.53
C LYS A 201 3.56 -8.88 3.84
N LEU A 202 4.21 -7.73 3.81
CA LEU A 202 4.92 -7.11 4.93
C LEU A 202 4.56 -5.63 5.11
N ASP A 203 3.52 -5.16 4.43
CA ASP A 203 3.13 -3.76 4.41
C ASP A 203 2.69 -3.23 5.78
N HIS A 204 2.76 -1.91 5.98
CA HIS A 204 2.41 -1.26 7.24
C HIS A 204 3.17 -1.83 8.45
N ASN A 205 4.50 -1.78 8.37
CA ASN A 205 5.42 -2.12 9.46
C ASN A 205 6.50 -1.03 9.59
N ASN A 206 7.53 -1.27 10.41
CA ASN A 206 8.68 -0.39 10.58
C ASN A 206 9.98 -1.08 10.06
N LEU A 207 9.86 -1.88 9.00
CA LEU A 207 10.99 -2.58 8.37
C LEU A 207 11.91 -1.58 7.69
N SER A 208 13.21 -1.89 7.67
CA SER A 208 14.28 -1.01 7.22
C SER A 208 15.34 -1.78 6.44
N GLY A 209 16.44 -1.11 6.07
CA GLY A 209 17.48 -1.69 5.22
C GLY A 209 17.12 -1.59 3.74
N THR A 210 17.62 -2.52 2.92
CA THR A 210 17.39 -2.53 1.47
C THR A 210 16.62 -3.77 1.04
N ILE A 211 16.01 -3.72 -0.15
CA ILE A 211 15.52 -4.94 -0.81
C ILE A 211 16.73 -5.83 -1.09
N ARG A 212 16.70 -7.06 -0.58
CA ARG A 212 17.83 -7.98 -0.66
C ARG A 212 17.94 -8.60 -2.06
N PRO A 213 19.12 -8.57 -2.71
CA PRO A 213 19.31 -9.17 -4.03
C PRO A 213 18.93 -10.65 -4.10
N GLU A 214 19.12 -11.39 -3.00
CA GLU A 214 18.86 -12.83 -2.93
C GLU A 214 17.37 -13.18 -3.08
N LEU A 215 16.46 -12.21 -2.96
CA LEU A 215 15.03 -12.43 -3.22
C LEU A 215 14.76 -12.88 -4.66
N ASP A 216 15.73 -12.75 -5.57
CA ASP A 216 15.70 -13.31 -6.92
C ASP A 216 15.44 -14.82 -7.00
N ALA A 217 15.74 -15.55 -5.91
CA ALA A 217 15.47 -16.98 -5.77
C ALA A 217 13.98 -17.32 -5.62
N LEU A 218 13.11 -16.35 -5.32
CA LEU A 218 11.66 -16.54 -5.17
C LEU A 218 10.95 -16.45 -6.53
N ASP A 219 11.27 -17.39 -7.43
CA ASP A 219 10.77 -17.39 -8.81
C ASP A 219 9.23 -17.55 -8.92
N SER A 220 8.62 -18.15 -7.91
CA SER A 220 7.19 -18.40 -7.77
C SER A 220 6.42 -17.22 -7.17
N LEU A 221 7.12 -16.16 -6.76
CA LEU A 221 6.51 -14.99 -6.12
C LEU A 221 5.62 -14.23 -7.11
N ARG A 222 4.34 -14.12 -6.76
CA ARG A 222 3.29 -13.42 -7.53
C ARG A 222 2.92 -12.09 -6.88
N ILE A 223 2.92 -12.04 -5.55
CA ILE A 223 2.57 -10.86 -4.76
C ILE A 223 3.76 -10.47 -3.88
N LEU A 224 4.27 -9.26 -4.09
CA LEU A 224 5.26 -8.62 -3.25
C LEU A 224 4.69 -7.28 -2.75
N ASP A 225 4.30 -7.25 -1.48
CA ASP A 225 3.71 -6.07 -0.84
C ASP A 225 4.58 -5.64 0.35
N LEU A 226 5.37 -4.59 0.15
CA LEU A 226 6.28 -4.00 1.12
C LEU A 226 5.91 -2.55 1.46
N GLY A 227 4.72 -2.10 1.05
CA GLY A 227 4.28 -0.72 1.19
C GLY A 227 4.32 -0.23 2.64
N TRP A 228 4.41 1.09 2.86
CA TRP A 228 4.35 1.69 4.20
C TRP A 228 5.38 1.10 5.18
N ASN A 229 6.66 1.21 4.83
CA ASN A 229 7.80 0.81 5.65
C ASN A 229 8.92 1.87 5.56
N ASN A 230 10.11 1.57 6.09
CA ASN A 230 11.30 2.41 6.02
C ASN A 230 12.41 1.79 5.15
N ILE A 231 12.05 1.01 4.13
CA ILE A 231 12.99 0.34 3.22
C ILE A 231 13.64 1.40 2.32
N SER A 232 14.95 1.30 2.12
CA SER A 232 15.79 2.29 1.45
C SER A 232 16.65 1.66 0.36
N GLY A 233 17.42 2.48 -0.35
CA GLY A 233 18.27 2.03 -1.45
C GLY A 233 17.49 1.83 -2.74
N GLU A 234 18.10 1.14 -3.70
CA GLU A 234 17.52 0.95 -5.04
C GLU A 234 16.79 -0.39 -5.16
N ILE A 235 15.97 -0.54 -6.21
CA ILE A 235 15.46 -1.86 -6.62
C ILE A 235 16.65 -2.66 -7.18
N PRO A 236 17.08 -3.78 -6.56
CA PRO A 236 18.27 -4.49 -7.00
C PRO A 236 18.04 -5.18 -8.35
N LEU A 237 19.02 -5.09 -9.28
CA LEU A 237 18.95 -5.75 -10.59
C LEU A 237 18.60 -7.25 -10.52
N PRO A 238 19.12 -8.04 -9.55
CA PRO A 238 18.74 -9.44 -9.38
C PRO A 238 17.24 -9.70 -9.21
N LEU A 239 16.45 -8.74 -8.72
CA LEU A 239 14.99 -8.90 -8.57
C LEU A 239 14.26 -9.18 -9.91
N ALA A 240 14.96 -9.03 -11.03
CA ALA A 240 14.60 -9.61 -12.33
C ALA A 240 14.29 -11.12 -12.30
N GLY A 241 14.80 -11.86 -11.31
CA GLY A 241 14.60 -13.30 -11.11
C GLY A 241 13.16 -13.68 -10.73
N CYS A 242 12.43 -12.76 -10.08
CA CYS A 242 11.03 -12.94 -9.67
C CYS A 242 10.07 -12.79 -10.86
N LYS A 243 10.18 -13.69 -11.84
CA LYS A 243 9.48 -13.58 -13.13
C LYS A 243 7.96 -13.75 -13.04
N SER A 244 7.48 -14.34 -11.96
CA SER A 244 6.05 -14.61 -11.74
C SER A 244 5.29 -13.42 -11.12
N LEU A 245 5.96 -12.30 -10.85
CA LEU A 245 5.33 -11.14 -10.20
C LEU A 245 4.15 -10.59 -11.02
N GLU A 246 3.02 -10.45 -10.33
CA GLU A 246 1.77 -9.88 -10.82
C GLU A 246 1.42 -8.59 -10.06
N ILE A 247 1.68 -8.56 -8.75
CA ILE A 247 1.39 -7.43 -7.87
C ILE A 247 2.68 -7.03 -7.15
N VAL A 248 3.10 -5.78 -7.35
CA VAL A 248 4.24 -5.19 -6.68
C VAL A 248 3.83 -3.85 -6.07
N ASP A 249 3.76 -3.80 -4.74
CA ASP A 249 3.58 -2.57 -3.99
C ASP A 249 4.82 -2.30 -3.13
N LEU A 250 5.55 -1.24 -3.48
CA LEU A 250 6.70 -0.73 -2.75
C LEU A 250 6.47 0.72 -2.27
N SER A 251 5.20 1.16 -2.24
CA SER A 251 4.85 2.55 -1.94
C SER A 251 5.21 2.96 -0.50
N HIS A 252 5.30 4.27 -0.27
CA HIS A 252 5.54 4.87 1.04
C HIS A 252 6.73 4.24 1.77
N ASN A 253 7.89 4.31 1.12
CA ASN A 253 9.17 3.84 1.61
C ASN A 253 10.23 4.95 1.39
N LEU A 254 11.51 4.61 1.54
CA LEU A 254 12.66 5.48 1.30
C LEU A 254 13.48 5.00 0.09
N LEU A 255 12.87 4.27 -0.84
CA LEU A 255 13.55 3.75 -2.03
C LEU A 255 13.96 4.90 -2.94
N SER A 256 15.10 4.75 -3.60
CA SER A 256 15.73 5.80 -4.40
C SER A 256 16.37 5.25 -5.68
N GLY A 257 16.98 6.14 -6.46
CA GLY A 257 17.66 5.79 -7.70
C GLY A 257 16.73 5.77 -8.90
N GLU A 258 17.24 5.35 -10.05
CA GLU A 258 16.49 5.27 -11.31
C GLU A 258 15.77 3.92 -11.45
N LEU A 259 14.68 3.89 -12.21
CA LEU A 259 14.02 2.64 -12.59
C LEU A 259 14.93 1.84 -13.54
N ASN A 260 15.32 0.64 -13.11
CA ASN A 260 16.23 -0.21 -13.87
C ASN A 260 15.53 -1.40 -14.56
N GLY A 261 16.31 -2.14 -15.35
CA GLY A 261 15.81 -3.23 -16.18
C GLY A 261 15.27 -4.45 -15.44
N ALA A 262 15.30 -4.50 -14.11
CA ALA A 262 14.68 -5.58 -13.35
C ALA A 262 13.17 -5.62 -13.55
N ILE A 263 12.52 -4.45 -13.46
CA ILE A 263 11.06 -4.30 -13.57
C ILE A 263 10.57 -4.78 -14.95
N MET A 264 11.35 -4.53 -16.01
CA MET A 264 11.04 -4.95 -17.38
C MET A 264 10.88 -6.48 -17.53
N LYS A 265 11.40 -7.28 -16.59
CA LYS A 265 11.32 -8.75 -16.60
C LYS A 265 10.05 -9.32 -15.99
N TRP A 266 9.27 -8.53 -15.25
CA TRP A 266 8.00 -8.96 -14.66
C TRP A 266 6.89 -8.92 -15.70
N LYS A 267 6.89 -9.88 -16.63
CA LYS A 267 5.96 -9.88 -17.78
C LYS A 267 4.49 -10.13 -17.39
N ASN A 268 4.26 -10.64 -16.19
CA ASN A 268 2.91 -10.88 -15.66
C ASN A 268 2.37 -9.69 -14.85
N LEU A 269 3.10 -8.58 -14.77
CA LEU A 269 2.75 -7.44 -13.92
C LEU A 269 1.39 -6.86 -14.28
N ARG A 270 0.54 -6.76 -13.27
CA ARG A 270 -0.82 -6.19 -13.31
C ARG A 270 -0.91 -4.92 -12.47
N PHE A 271 -0.21 -4.89 -11.34
CA PHE A 271 -0.21 -3.75 -10.43
C PHE A 271 1.22 -3.39 -10.05
N LEU A 272 1.55 -2.11 -10.21
CA LEU A 272 2.81 -1.54 -9.77
C LEU A 272 2.54 -0.23 -9.02
N SER A 273 2.88 -0.21 -7.73
CA SER A 273 2.89 1.03 -6.94
C SER A 273 4.28 1.30 -6.39
N LEU A 274 4.86 2.43 -6.79
CA LEU A 274 6.11 2.98 -6.27
C LEU A 274 5.89 4.32 -5.58
N ALA A 275 4.63 4.68 -5.32
CA ALA A 275 4.24 5.99 -4.83
C ALA A 275 4.93 6.39 -3.53
N GLY A 276 5.19 7.66 -3.28
CA GLY A 276 5.71 8.14 -1.99
C GLY A 276 7.10 7.61 -1.67
N ASN A 277 8.02 7.66 -2.64
CA ASN A 277 9.42 7.26 -2.51
C ASN A 277 10.33 8.42 -2.97
N ARG A 278 11.61 8.13 -3.21
CA ARG A 278 12.64 9.07 -3.70
C ARG A 278 13.22 8.61 -5.04
N PHE A 279 12.42 7.91 -5.86
CA PHE A 279 12.86 7.51 -7.20
C PHE A 279 13.06 8.75 -8.06
N SER A 280 14.13 8.76 -8.85
CA SER A 280 14.53 9.92 -9.64
C SER A 280 14.94 9.52 -11.06
N GLY A 281 15.41 10.50 -11.85
CA GLY A 281 15.75 10.31 -13.25
C GLY A 281 14.52 10.30 -14.17
N ASN A 282 14.75 9.91 -15.42
CA ASN A 282 13.70 9.88 -16.45
C ASN A 282 12.92 8.57 -16.40
N LEU A 283 11.64 8.60 -16.76
CA LEU A 283 10.89 7.36 -16.98
C LEU A 283 11.48 6.59 -18.18
N PRO A 284 11.82 5.30 -18.01
CA PRO A 284 12.27 4.47 -19.12
C PRO A 284 11.19 4.25 -20.17
N SER A 285 11.57 4.13 -21.44
CA SER A 285 10.61 3.95 -22.55
C SER A 285 9.77 2.68 -22.45
N TRP A 286 10.24 1.66 -21.73
CA TRP A 286 9.55 0.38 -21.54
C TRP A 286 8.50 0.40 -20.43
N ILE A 287 8.36 1.47 -19.64
CA ILE A 287 7.51 1.47 -18.43
C ILE A 287 6.02 1.18 -18.72
N PHE A 288 5.55 1.51 -19.93
CA PHE A 288 4.17 1.26 -20.36
C PHE A 288 4.02 0.04 -21.29
N SER A 289 5.06 -0.79 -21.46
CA SER A 289 5.08 -1.93 -22.39
C SER A 289 4.51 -3.24 -21.83
N PHE A 290 3.94 -3.22 -20.62
CA PHE A 290 3.40 -4.41 -19.95
C PHE A 290 1.99 -4.71 -20.45
N THR A 291 1.77 -5.92 -20.95
CA THR A 291 0.51 -6.28 -21.65
C THR A 291 -0.68 -6.48 -20.72
N ASN A 292 -0.43 -6.83 -19.46
CA ASN A 292 -1.46 -7.13 -18.47
C ASN A 292 -1.57 -6.04 -17.39
N LEU A 293 -0.93 -4.88 -17.59
CA LEU A 293 -0.86 -3.84 -16.57
C LEU A 293 -2.21 -3.13 -16.43
N HIS A 294 -2.78 -3.26 -15.24
CA HIS A 294 -4.06 -2.70 -14.85
C HIS A 294 -3.91 -1.37 -14.12
N THR A 295 -2.93 -1.25 -13.21
CA THR A 295 -2.66 -0.01 -12.48
C THR A 295 -1.15 0.23 -12.39
N ILE A 296 -0.75 1.49 -12.63
CA ILE A 296 0.58 2.00 -12.32
C ILE A 296 0.49 3.30 -11.54
N ASN A 297 1.09 3.31 -10.36
CA ASN A 297 1.18 4.48 -9.50
C ASN A 297 2.64 4.81 -9.20
N LEU A 298 3.12 5.92 -9.76
CA LEU A 298 4.46 6.47 -9.57
C LEU A 298 4.41 7.85 -8.87
N SER A 299 3.29 8.18 -8.23
CA SER A 299 3.09 9.50 -7.64
C SER A 299 4.07 9.80 -6.50
N GLU A 300 4.21 11.07 -6.12
CA GLU A 300 4.98 11.46 -4.93
C GLU A 300 6.42 10.92 -4.97
N ASN A 301 7.13 11.22 -6.05
CA ASN A 301 8.53 10.84 -6.28
C ASN A 301 9.33 12.04 -6.83
N GLU A 302 10.58 11.80 -7.18
CA GLU A 302 11.51 12.80 -7.73
C GLU A 302 11.77 12.55 -9.24
N PHE A 303 10.85 11.89 -9.95
CA PHE A 303 11.00 11.65 -11.39
C PHE A 303 11.00 12.96 -12.16
N SER A 304 11.79 13.02 -13.23
CA SER A 304 11.95 14.21 -14.07
C SER A 304 11.97 13.84 -15.55
N GLY A 305 12.24 14.83 -16.41
CA GLY A 305 12.26 14.63 -17.86
C GLY A 305 10.87 14.58 -18.47
N PHE A 306 10.78 13.95 -19.63
CA PHE A 306 9.54 13.81 -20.39
C PHE A 306 8.81 12.52 -20.00
N ILE A 307 7.48 12.57 -19.98
CA ILE A 307 6.67 11.35 -20.00
C ILE A 307 6.93 10.69 -21.38
N PRO A 308 7.48 9.47 -21.44
CA PRO A 308 7.80 8.85 -22.71
C PRO A 308 6.52 8.66 -23.53
N ASN A 309 6.60 8.93 -24.82
CA ASN A 309 5.62 8.45 -25.81
C ASN A 309 5.78 6.92 -25.93
N GLY A 310 5.40 6.21 -24.87
CA GLY A 310 5.55 4.77 -24.75
C GLY A 310 4.46 4.01 -25.49
N ASP A 311 4.58 2.69 -25.49
CA ASP A 311 3.59 1.76 -26.01
C ASP A 311 2.38 1.67 -25.06
N PHE A 312 1.70 2.80 -24.78
CA PHE A 312 0.50 2.81 -23.93
C PHE A 312 -0.60 1.85 -24.42
N ASN A 313 -0.57 1.53 -25.71
CA ASN A 313 -1.45 0.56 -26.36
C ASN A 313 -1.10 -0.92 -26.05
N ALA A 314 0.03 -1.19 -25.39
CA ALA A 314 0.46 -2.55 -25.08
C ALA A 314 -0.43 -3.22 -24.03
N SER A 315 -0.86 -2.46 -23.01
CA SER A 315 -1.77 -2.97 -21.97
C SER A 315 -3.16 -3.20 -22.56
N VAL A 316 -3.67 -4.43 -22.41
CA VAL A 316 -5.05 -4.75 -22.81
C VAL A 316 -6.05 -3.96 -21.96
N ASP A 317 -5.80 -3.86 -20.65
CA ASP A 317 -6.71 -3.19 -19.71
C ASP A 317 -6.81 -1.67 -19.99
N PHE A 318 -5.70 -0.99 -20.33
CA PHE A 318 -5.74 0.44 -20.69
C PHE A 318 -6.52 0.72 -21.98
N ASN A 319 -6.69 -0.28 -22.85
CA ASN A 319 -7.28 -0.11 -24.18
C ASN A 319 -8.67 -0.75 -24.33
N SER A 320 -9.09 -1.60 -23.38
CA SER A 320 -10.34 -2.34 -23.49
C SER A 320 -11.57 -1.47 -23.23
N ILE A 321 -12.53 -1.52 -24.15
CA ILE A 321 -13.85 -0.88 -24.03
C ILE A 321 -14.74 -1.71 -23.09
N THR A 322 -14.61 -3.03 -23.14
CA THR A 322 -15.39 -3.98 -22.35
C THR A 322 -14.61 -4.37 -21.09
N ARG A 323 -15.32 -4.53 -19.97
CA ARG A 323 -14.79 -5.20 -18.77
C ARG A 323 -14.60 -6.71 -19.02
N ASP A 324 -13.98 -7.11 -20.12
CA ASP A 324 -13.54 -8.48 -20.30
C ASP A 324 -12.25 -8.65 -19.50
N TYR A 325 -12.42 -8.88 -18.21
CA TYR A 325 -11.36 -9.42 -17.36
C TYR A 325 -10.78 -10.63 -18.12
N HIS A 326 -9.50 -10.60 -18.50
CA HIS A 326 -8.88 -11.75 -19.14
C HIS A 326 -8.79 -12.88 -18.10
N TYR A 327 -9.82 -13.74 -18.11
CA TYR A 327 -10.02 -14.87 -17.22
C TYR A 327 -9.10 -16.04 -17.60
N ASP A 328 -7.91 -16.09 -17.00
CA ASP A 328 -7.19 -17.36 -16.87
C ASP A 328 -7.67 -18.07 -15.59
N ALA A 329 -8.33 -19.21 -15.81
CA ALA A 329 -8.91 -20.26 -14.97
C ALA A 329 -8.53 -20.45 -13.46
N ILE A 330 -8.36 -19.38 -12.67
CA ILE A 330 -8.25 -19.45 -11.19
C ILE A 330 -9.21 -18.46 -10.51
N VAL A 331 -9.94 -17.63 -11.24
CA VAL A 331 -10.73 -16.50 -10.71
C VAL A 331 -12.22 -16.85 -10.62
N ALA A 332 -12.80 -16.86 -9.41
CA ALA A 332 -14.25 -16.75 -9.24
C ALA A 332 -14.65 -15.33 -8.82
N THR A 333 -15.80 -14.91 -9.31
CA THR A 333 -16.35 -13.56 -9.29
C THR A 333 -16.95 -13.19 -7.94
N ILE A 334 -16.54 -12.05 -7.39
CA ILE A 334 -17.40 -11.19 -6.56
C ILE A 334 -17.15 -9.74 -7.04
N ASP A 335 -18.17 -9.14 -7.66
CA ASP A 335 -18.36 -7.69 -7.82
C ASP A 335 -17.22 -6.83 -8.42
N GLY A 336 -16.69 -7.23 -9.59
CA GLY A 336 -15.86 -6.36 -10.42
C GLY A 336 -14.43 -6.05 -9.92
N GLY A 337 -13.98 -6.69 -8.84
CA GLY A 337 -12.59 -6.66 -8.39
C GLY A 337 -11.72 -7.71 -9.10
N TYR A 338 -10.46 -7.37 -9.36
CA TYR A 338 -9.45 -8.36 -9.75
C TYR A 338 -8.96 -9.07 -8.48
N VAL A 339 -9.29 -10.35 -8.36
CA VAL A 339 -8.86 -11.16 -7.21
C VAL A 339 -7.74 -12.10 -7.64
N VAL A 340 -6.52 -11.86 -7.16
CA VAL A 340 -5.49 -12.91 -7.19
C VAL A 340 -5.89 -13.92 -6.13
N ARG A 341 -6.48 -15.02 -6.57
CA ARG A 341 -6.83 -16.14 -5.71
C ARG A 341 -5.64 -17.05 -5.56
N ALA A 342 -5.42 -17.45 -4.33
CA ALA A 342 -4.56 -18.56 -4.05
C ALA A 342 -5.11 -19.38 -2.90
N SER A 343 -4.58 -20.59 -2.82
CA SER A 343 -5.38 -21.71 -2.43
C SER A 343 -4.48 -22.67 -1.70
N ILE A 344 -4.70 -22.83 -0.41
CA ILE A 344 -4.03 -23.87 0.36
C ILE A 344 -5.04 -25.00 0.56
N ASN A 345 -4.70 -26.20 0.11
CA ASN A 345 -5.57 -27.36 0.25
C ASN A 345 -5.55 -27.85 1.70
N MET A 346 -6.55 -27.43 2.48
CA MET A 346 -6.77 -27.86 3.85
C MET A 346 -7.43 -29.25 3.80
N GLY A 347 -6.74 -30.32 4.19
CA GLY A 347 -7.29 -31.68 4.17
C GLY A 347 -8.61 -31.86 4.96
N GLY A 348 -9.26 -33.01 4.85
CA GLY A 348 -10.41 -33.37 5.71
C GLY A 348 -11.79 -32.81 5.31
N GLY A 349 -11.96 -32.37 4.06
CA GLY A 349 -13.26 -31.88 3.56
C GLY A 349 -13.58 -30.43 3.91
N ILE A 350 -12.58 -29.66 4.34
CA ILE A 350 -12.62 -28.21 4.33
C ILE A 350 -12.07 -27.78 2.98
N ARG A 351 -12.87 -27.04 2.20
CA ARG A 351 -12.40 -26.52 0.92
C ARG A 351 -11.30 -25.48 1.20
N GLN A 352 -10.21 -25.59 0.46
CA GLN A 352 -9.33 -24.53 -0.02
C GLN A 352 -9.40 -23.22 0.79
N ALA A 353 -8.37 -22.91 1.57
CA ALA A 353 -8.22 -21.56 2.10
C ALA A 353 -7.97 -20.64 0.90
N GLU A 354 -9.01 -19.94 0.45
CA GLU A 354 -8.92 -18.94 -0.61
C GLU A 354 -8.44 -17.63 0.00
N PHE A 355 -7.18 -17.28 -0.26
CA PHE A 355 -6.64 -15.96 0.03
C PHE A 355 -6.87 -15.10 -1.20
N ASN A 356 -7.64 -14.04 -1.00
CA ASN A 356 -8.03 -13.10 -2.03
C ASN A 356 -7.23 -11.82 -1.83
N TYR A 357 -6.35 -11.47 -2.78
CA TYR A 357 -5.87 -10.11 -2.89
C TYR A 357 -6.88 -9.34 -3.74
N ASP A 358 -7.73 -8.57 -3.08
CA ASP A 358 -8.76 -7.78 -3.75
C ASP A 358 -8.15 -6.49 -4.30
N MET A 359 -7.78 -6.50 -5.57
CA MET A 359 -7.47 -5.28 -6.30
C MET A 359 -8.80 -4.66 -6.77
N MET A 360 -9.45 -3.95 -5.85
CA MET A 360 -10.50 -2.97 -6.19
C MET A 360 -9.92 -1.71 -6.83
N SER A 361 -8.64 -1.70 -7.24
CA SER A 361 -8.03 -0.53 -7.86
C SER A 361 -8.65 -0.30 -9.24
N GLU A 362 -9.01 0.94 -9.51
CA GLU A 362 -9.46 1.36 -10.83
C GLU A 362 -8.32 1.19 -11.85
N VAL A 363 -8.66 0.93 -13.12
CA VAL A 363 -7.66 0.87 -14.20
C VAL A 363 -7.02 2.26 -14.32
N GLY A 364 -5.74 2.41 -14.00
CA GLY A 364 -5.23 3.75 -13.69
C GLY A 364 -3.75 4.01 -13.90
N ILE A 365 -3.44 5.25 -14.27
CA ILE A 365 -2.10 5.81 -14.34
C ILE A 365 -2.05 7.03 -13.42
N ASP A 366 -1.20 6.98 -12.40
CA ASP A 366 -0.92 8.12 -11.53
C ASP A 366 0.57 8.48 -11.57
N LEU A 367 0.88 9.66 -12.12
CA LEU A 367 2.22 10.25 -12.21
C LEU A 367 2.28 11.58 -11.45
N SER A 368 1.32 11.85 -10.57
CA SER A 368 1.22 13.14 -9.89
C SER A 368 2.37 13.38 -8.91
N MET A 369 2.58 14.65 -8.53
CA MET A 369 3.57 15.03 -7.51
C MET A 369 4.98 14.54 -7.87
N ASN A 370 5.42 14.88 -9.09
CA ASN A 370 6.76 14.61 -9.62
C ASN A 370 7.31 15.89 -10.27
N SER A 371 8.42 15.78 -10.99
CA SER A 371 9.04 16.89 -11.73
C SER A 371 8.98 16.69 -13.25
N PHE A 372 7.95 16.01 -13.78
CA PHE A 372 7.80 15.82 -15.22
C PHE A 372 7.57 17.15 -15.94
N HIS A 373 8.20 17.31 -17.11
CA HIS A 373 8.07 18.50 -17.95
C HIS A 373 7.87 18.13 -19.42
N GLY A 374 7.58 19.13 -20.26
CA GLY A 374 7.23 18.93 -21.66
C GLY A 374 5.75 18.68 -21.86
N GLU A 375 5.36 18.27 -23.06
CA GLU A 375 3.96 18.09 -23.42
C GLU A 375 3.42 16.73 -22.96
N ILE A 376 2.10 16.65 -22.75
CA ILE A 376 1.42 15.38 -22.49
C ILE A 376 1.48 14.53 -23.77
N PRO A 377 1.94 13.26 -23.72
CA PRO A 377 1.92 12.35 -24.86
C PRO A 377 0.54 12.18 -25.49
N ASP A 378 0.45 12.34 -26.82
CA ASP A 378 -0.79 12.10 -27.56
C ASP A 378 -1.35 10.69 -27.34
N GLY A 379 -0.46 9.69 -27.21
CA GLY A 379 -0.84 8.29 -26.99
C GLY A 379 -1.45 7.99 -25.62
N LEU A 380 -1.26 8.87 -24.64
CA LEU A 380 -1.84 8.74 -23.30
C LEU A 380 -3.31 9.18 -23.29
N ILE A 381 -3.64 10.20 -24.09
CA ILE A 381 -5.00 10.71 -24.23
C ILE A 381 -5.70 9.94 -25.35
N GLY A 382 -6.67 9.10 -24.98
CA GLY A 382 -7.41 8.24 -25.91
C GLY A 382 -7.41 6.76 -25.55
N LEU A 383 -6.74 6.39 -24.45
CA LEU A 383 -6.84 5.08 -23.81
C LEU A 383 -8.28 4.85 -23.32
N GLN A 384 -8.97 3.91 -23.95
CA GLN A 384 -10.42 3.75 -23.79
C GLN A 384 -10.80 3.04 -22.49
N GLY A 385 -9.93 2.15 -22.01
CA GLY A 385 -10.11 1.39 -20.78
C GLY A 385 -9.65 2.10 -19.52
N LEU A 386 -8.93 3.22 -19.65
CA LEU A 386 -8.40 3.97 -18.52
C LEU A 386 -9.53 4.62 -17.71
N GLU A 387 -9.61 4.29 -16.42
CA GLU A 387 -10.61 4.82 -15.48
C GLU A 387 -10.05 5.99 -14.66
N VAL A 388 -8.75 6.01 -14.37
CA VAL A 388 -8.09 7.07 -13.61
C VAL A 388 -6.85 7.56 -14.33
N LEU A 389 -6.76 8.88 -14.53
CA LEU A 389 -5.54 9.55 -14.98
C LEU A 389 -5.23 10.73 -14.07
N SER A 390 -4.04 10.71 -13.47
CA SER A 390 -3.55 11.79 -12.62
C SER A 390 -2.13 12.19 -13.04
N LEU A 391 -1.99 13.44 -13.50
CA LEU A 391 -0.72 14.06 -13.87
C LEU A 391 -0.48 15.35 -13.06
N SER A 392 -1.21 15.52 -11.96
CA SER A 392 -1.23 16.77 -11.21
C SER A 392 0.09 17.07 -10.52
N GLN A 393 0.35 18.36 -10.21
CA GLN A 393 1.56 18.79 -9.49
C GLN A 393 2.85 18.33 -10.21
N ASN A 394 2.98 18.75 -11.46
CA ASN A 394 4.15 18.56 -12.31
C ASN A 394 4.50 19.90 -13.02
N TYR A 395 5.43 19.88 -13.97
CA TYR A 395 5.84 21.03 -14.79
C TYR A 395 5.43 20.85 -16.28
N LEU A 396 4.33 20.15 -16.56
CA LEU A 396 3.87 19.88 -17.92
C LEU A 396 3.41 21.16 -18.61
N VAL A 397 3.71 21.29 -19.91
CA VAL A 397 3.46 22.47 -20.74
C VAL A 397 2.69 22.10 -22.02
N GLY A 398 2.37 23.11 -22.83
CA GLY A 398 1.74 22.90 -24.13
C GLY A 398 0.23 22.69 -24.03
N PRO A 399 -0.45 22.49 -25.17
CA PRO A 399 -1.87 22.20 -25.18
C PRO A 399 -2.15 20.81 -24.63
N ILE A 400 -3.30 20.65 -23.96
CA ILE A 400 -3.79 19.30 -23.68
C ILE A 400 -4.12 18.64 -25.04
N PRO A 401 -3.64 17.41 -25.33
CA PRO A 401 -3.90 16.70 -26.58
C PRO A 401 -5.39 16.56 -26.90
N ASN A 402 -5.94 17.54 -27.62
CA ASN A 402 -7.35 17.62 -27.93
C ASN A 402 -7.60 18.39 -29.24
N THR A 403 -6.59 18.49 -30.11
CA THR A 403 -6.72 19.26 -31.35
C THR A 403 -7.61 18.51 -32.37
N PRO A 404 -8.57 19.21 -33.02
CA PRO A 404 -9.48 18.63 -34.02
C PRO A 404 -8.73 17.91 -35.17
N PRO A 405 -9.35 16.93 -35.86
CA PRO A 405 -10.80 16.77 -36.03
C PRO A 405 -11.47 15.70 -35.15
N VAL A 406 -10.74 14.98 -34.32
CA VAL A 406 -11.30 13.95 -33.42
C VAL A 406 -10.72 14.18 -32.03
N GLY A 407 -11.45 14.88 -31.15
CA GLY A 407 -10.98 15.12 -29.79
C GLY A 407 -10.69 13.79 -29.09
N ASN A 408 -9.42 13.53 -28.77
CA ASN A 408 -8.99 12.23 -28.25
C ASN A 408 -9.61 11.89 -26.90
N PHE A 409 -10.04 12.89 -26.10
CA PHE A 409 -10.78 12.67 -24.85
C PHE A 409 -12.12 11.94 -25.05
N VAL A 410 -12.80 12.13 -26.19
CA VAL A 410 -14.06 11.41 -26.49
C VAL A 410 -13.86 9.90 -26.51
N ARG A 411 -12.62 9.44 -26.75
CA ARG A 411 -12.29 8.01 -26.78
C ARG A 411 -12.10 7.42 -25.39
N MET A 412 -11.85 8.22 -24.36
CA MET A 412 -11.60 7.76 -22.98
C MET A 412 -12.92 7.45 -22.26
N ILE A 413 -13.73 6.58 -22.84
CA ILE A 413 -15.13 6.34 -22.46
C ILE A 413 -15.31 5.85 -21.03
N ASN A 414 -14.34 5.12 -20.46
CA ASN A 414 -14.40 4.57 -19.11
C ASN A 414 -13.80 5.49 -18.03
N LEU A 415 -13.32 6.68 -18.41
CA LEU A 415 -12.62 7.58 -17.50
C LEU A 415 -13.56 8.12 -16.42
N LYS A 416 -13.25 7.82 -15.16
CA LYS A 416 -13.97 8.23 -13.96
C LYS A 416 -13.31 9.41 -13.26
N LYS A 417 -11.98 9.49 -13.30
CA LYS A 417 -11.19 10.56 -12.65
C LYS A 417 -10.10 11.08 -13.59
N LEU A 418 -10.08 12.40 -13.76
CA LEU A 418 -9.04 13.13 -14.47
C LEU A 418 -8.51 14.29 -13.60
N ASP A 419 -7.23 14.24 -13.24
CA ASP A 419 -6.56 15.34 -12.53
C ASP A 419 -5.31 15.79 -13.29
N LEU A 420 -5.36 17.00 -13.85
CA LEU A 420 -4.26 17.65 -14.55
C LEU A 420 -3.85 18.95 -13.84
N SER A 421 -4.28 19.14 -12.59
CA SER A 421 -4.10 20.39 -11.88
C SER A 421 -2.64 20.69 -11.52
N SER A 422 -2.33 21.96 -11.25
CA SER A 422 -0.99 22.40 -10.81
C SER A 422 0.10 22.00 -11.83
N ASN A 423 -0.06 22.47 -13.06
CA ASN A 423 0.89 22.34 -14.16
C ASN A 423 1.02 23.70 -14.88
N LEU A 424 1.64 23.71 -16.06
CA LEU A 424 1.77 24.88 -16.94
C LEU A 424 1.05 24.65 -18.29
N LEU A 425 -0.01 23.84 -18.28
CA LEU A 425 -0.77 23.49 -19.50
C LEU A 425 -1.49 24.72 -20.05
N SER A 426 -1.50 24.86 -21.38
CA SER A 426 -1.98 26.05 -22.08
C SER A 426 -2.97 25.69 -23.19
N GLY A 427 -3.44 26.70 -23.94
CA GLY A 427 -4.40 26.50 -25.03
C GLY A 427 -5.86 26.52 -24.56
N THR A 428 -6.77 26.34 -25.51
CA THR A 428 -8.22 26.38 -25.25
C THR A 428 -8.77 24.98 -25.07
N ILE A 429 -9.62 24.82 -24.06
CA ILE A 429 -10.36 23.57 -23.82
C ILE A 429 -11.81 23.78 -24.21
N SER A 430 -12.36 22.86 -25.01
CA SER A 430 -13.80 22.77 -25.24
C SER A 430 -14.41 21.86 -24.17
N LEU A 431 -15.01 22.43 -23.11
CA LEU A 431 -15.64 21.63 -22.04
C LEU A 431 -16.80 20.78 -22.53
N SER A 432 -17.47 21.17 -23.61
CA SER A 432 -18.51 20.36 -24.25
C SER A 432 -18.02 18.92 -24.57
N THR A 433 -16.71 18.76 -24.82
CA THR A 433 -16.09 17.48 -25.17
C THR A 433 -15.74 16.66 -23.92
N ILE A 434 -15.32 17.30 -22.83
CA ILE A 434 -14.95 16.60 -21.58
C ILE A 434 -16.20 16.28 -20.75
N LEU A 435 -17.15 17.21 -20.68
CA LEU A 435 -18.41 17.03 -19.94
C LEU A 435 -19.41 16.10 -20.64
N SER A 436 -19.16 15.72 -21.90
CA SER A 436 -19.97 14.70 -22.57
C SER A 436 -19.57 13.28 -22.20
N MET A 437 -18.47 13.10 -21.46
CA MET A 437 -18.02 11.80 -20.95
C MET A 437 -18.96 11.34 -19.83
N GLN A 438 -19.66 10.21 -20.06
CA GLN A 438 -20.76 9.77 -19.19
C GLN A 438 -20.29 9.30 -17.81
N ASP A 439 -19.13 8.66 -17.72
CA ASP A 439 -18.63 8.04 -16.49
C ASP A 439 -17.71 8.94 -15.65
N LEU A 440 -17.40 10.15 -16.15
CA LEU A 440 -16.49 11.07 -15.48
C LEU A 440 -17.13 11.65 -14.20
N LYS A 441 -16.59 11.26 -13.04
CA LYS A 441 -17.07 11.68 -11.71
C LYS A 441 -16.22 12.79 -11.11
N GLN A 442 -14.94 12.85 -11.47
CA GLN A 442 -13.98 13.79 -10.91
C GLN A 442 -13.13 14.41 -12.02
N LEU A 443 -13.11 15.73 -12.07
CA LEU A 443 -12.32 16.52 -13.00
C LEU A 443 -11.64 17.67 -12.27
N ASN A 444 -10.32 17.81 -12.42
CA ASN A 444 -9.57 18.91 -11.85
C ASN A 444 -8.54 19.44 -12.86
N LEU A 445 -8.71 20.69 -13.27
CA LEU A 445 -7.88 21.42 -14.23
C LEU A 445 -7.35 22.74 -13.63
N SER A 446 -7.42 22.86 -12.31
CA SER A 446 -7.04 24.08 -11.57
C SER A 446 -5.54 24.34 -11.67
N HIS A 447 -5.09 25.57 -11.40
CA HIS A 447 -3.67 25.94 -11.33
C HIS A 447 -2.90 25.59 -12.62
N ASN A 448 -3.43 26.03 -13.76
CA ASN A 448 -2.81 25.91 -15.09
C ASN A 448 -2.82 27.27 -15.82
N CYS A 449 -2.54 27.23 -17.12
CA CYS A 449 -2.50 28.35 -18.06
C CYS A 449 -3.57 28.22 -19.15
N LEU A 450 -4.72 27.63 -18.81
CA LEU A 450 -5.76 27.27 -19.78
C LEU A 450 -6.64 28.48 -20.09
N GLY A 451 -6.89 28.70 -21.39
CA GLY A 451 -7.87 29.68 -21.86
C GLY A 451 -9.28 29.11 -21.70
N VAL A 452 -10.01 29.58 -20.69
CA VAL A 452 -11.37 29.14 -20.34
C VAL A 452 -12.32 30.33 -20.44
N SER A 453 -13.53 30.14 -20.98
CA SER A 453 -14.52 31.22 -21.04
C SER A 453 -14.99 31.61 -19.63
N SER A 454 -15.33 32.88 -19.42
CA SER A 454 -15.81 33.36 -18.12
C SER A 454 -17.08 32.65 -17.65
N GLU A 455 -17.92 32.20 -18.57
CA GLU A 455 -19.13 31.41 -18.26
C GLU A 455 -18.78 30.02 -17.71
N GLU A 456 -17.82 29.33 -18.33
CA GLU A 456 -17.37 28.01 -17.90
C GLU A 456 -16.68 28.06 -16.54
N GLN A 457 -15.87 29.10 -16.30
CA GLN A 457 -15.18 29.29 -15.03
C GLN A 457 -16.15 29.59 -13.87
N GLN A 458 -17.23 30.32 -14.14
CA GLN A 458 -18.29 30.56 -13.15
C GLN A 458 -19.15 29.31 -12.91
N ARG A 459 -19.37 28.49 -13.94
CA ARG A 459 -20.21 27.29 -13.85
C ARG A 459 -19.51 26.13 -13.14
N TYR A 460 -18.18 26.03 -13.27
CA TYR A 460 -17.36 24.97 -12.66
C TYR A 460 -16.13 25.52 -11.91
N PRO A 461 -16.33 26.35 -10.87
CA PRO A 461 -15.24 27.09 -10.23
C PRO A 461 -14.19 26.18 -9.55
N GLY A 462 -14.62 25.02 -9.03
CA GLY A 462 -13.71 24.03 -8.43
C GLY A 462 -12.84 23.28 -9.45
N VAL A 463 -13.26 23.21 -10.72
CA VAL A 463 -12.51 22.56 -11.80
C VAL A 463 -11.42 23.48 -12.34
N PHE A 464 -11.71 24.78 -12.44
CA PHE A 464 -10.84 25.79 -13.09
C PHE A 464 -10.22 26.79 -12.13
N GLY A 465 -10.21 26.49 -10.84
CA GLY A 465 -9.66 27.37 -9.82
C GLY A 465 -8.27 27.86 -10.23
N TRP A 466 -8.09 29.18 -10.30
CA TRP A 466 -6.79 29.82 -10.50
C TRP A 466 -6.06 29.43 -11.81
N ASN A 467 -6.61 29.85 -12.96
CA ASN A 467 -5.94 29.83 -14.27
C ASN A 467 -5.62 31.25 -14.77
N PRO A 468 -4.59 31.93 -14.23
CA PRO A 468 -4.26 33.30 -14.63
C PRO A 468 -3.36 33.32 -15.88
N ASP A 469 -3.69 34.18 -16.85
CA ASP A 469 -2.84 34.42 -18.03
C ASP A 469 -1.42 34.92 -17.65
N GLU A 470 -1.26 35.54 -16.48
CA GLU A 470 -0.01 36.19 -16.05
C GLU A 470 1.12 35.21 -15.64
N ARG A 471 0.81 33.97 -15.24
CA ARG A 471 1.84 32.95 -14.93
C ARG A 471 2.38 32.24 -16.17
N CYS A 472 1.79 32.49 -17.33
CA CYS A 472 2.05 31.69 -18.52
C CYS A 472 3.28 32.22 -19.26
N PRO A 473 4.19 31.33 -19.72
CA PRO A 473 5.31 31.74 -20.56
C PRO A 473 4.78 32.53 -21.76
N ARG A 474 5.12 33.82 -21.85
CA ARG A 474 4.71 34.66 -23.00
C ARG A 474 5.30 34.00 -24.26
N ARG A 475 4.45 33.72 -25.25
CA ARG A 475 4.89 33.32 -26.60
C ARG A 475 5.80 34.43 -27.17
N SER A 476 7.11 34.32 -26.98
CA SER A 476 8.07 35.09 -27.77
C SER A 476 8.09 34.48 -29.16
N GLY A 477 7.28 35.04 -30.05
CA GLY A 477 7.37 34.75 -31.47
C GLY A 477 8.71 35.24 -32.01
N ARG A 478 9.73 34.38 -31.97
CA ARG A 478 10.89 34.32 -32.88
C ARG A 478 11.82 33.22 -32.37
N GLY A 479 12.13 32.27 -33.24
CA GLY A 479 13.02 31.16 -32.92
C GLY A 479 14.38 31.66 -32.43
N ALA A 480 14.82 31.13 -31.29
CA ALA A 480 16.22 30.98 -30.93
C ALA A 480 16.30 30.07 -29.69
N ASN A 481 17.20 29.08 -29.76
CA ASN A 481 17.73 28.34 -28.63
C ASN A 481 18.09 29.28 -27.47
N SER A 482 17.69 28.96 -26.24
CA SER A 482 18.59 28.81 -25.08
C SER A 482 17.84 28.79 -23.74
N GLY A 483 18.19 27.80 -22.92
CA GLY A 483 18.45 27.94 -21.48
C GLY A 483 17.25 28.09 -20.54
N PHE A 484 16.73 26.97 -20.05
CA PHE A 484 16.22 26.93 -18.66
C PHE A 484 17.41 26.90 -17.70
N PRO A 485 17.30 27.51 -16.50
CA PRO A 485 18.43 27.66 -15.58
C PRO A 485 18.82 26.31 -14.99
N VAL A 486 19.99 25.82 -15.41
CA VAL A 486 20.69 24.73 -14.74
C VAL A 486 21.21 25.26 -13.41
N ALA A 487 20.89 24.56 -12.33
CA ALA A 487 21.49 24.75 -11.02
C ALA A 487 23.02 24.62 -11.14
N ALA A 488 23.73 25.73 -10.94
CA ALA A 488 25.19 25.75 -10.95
C ALA A 488 25.72 25.09 -9.67
N SER A 489 26.29 23.90 -9.84
CA SER A 489 27.20 23.28 -8.90
C SER A 489 28.53 24.05 -8.87
N SER A 490 29.02 24.31 -7.66
CA SER A 490 30.31 24.88 -7.30
C SER A 490 31.52 24.18 -7.95
N GLY A 491 32.52 24.96 -8.41
CA GLY A 491 33.84 24.42 -8.77
C GLY A 491 34.77 25.40 -9.51
N GLU A 492 35.54 26.16 -8.73
CA GLU A 492 36.82 26.87 -8.98
C GLU A 492 37.49 26.92 -10.37
N ALA A 493 37.83 28.15 -10.79
CA ALA A 493 39.12 28.66 -11.36
C ALA A 493 38.83 30.01 -12.04
N GLY A 494 39.57 31.13 -11.92
CA GLY A 494 40.95 31.36 -11.55
C GLY A 494 41.65 32.14 -12.68
N GLY A 495 41.67 33.48 -12.61
CA GLY A 495 42.46 34.39 -13.49
C GLY A 495 41.62 35.07 -14.58
N GLY A 496 41.68 36.38 -14.84
CA GLY A 496 42.66 37.42 -14.53
C GLY A 496 43.00 38.15 -15.83
N GLY A 497 42.61 39.43 -15.98
CA GLY A 497 42.99 40.21 -17.16
C GLY A 497 42.28 41.56 -17.30
N LYS A 498 42.99 42.63 -16.95
CA LYS A 498 42.59 44.05 -17.05
C LYS A 498 42.74 44.59 -18.49
N ASN A 499 42.04 45.69 -18.79
CA ASN A 499 42.45 46.94 -19.51
C ASN A 499 41.15 47.69 -19.91
N GLY A 500 40.80 48.89 -19.39
CA GLY A 500 41.36 50.24 -19.68
C GLY A 500 40.83 50.76 -21.03
N LEU A 501 40.21 51.93 -21.26
CA LEU A 501 40.18 53.26 -20.64
C LEU A 501 39.10 54.15 -21.34
N MET A 502 38.50 55.11 -20.60
CA MET A 502 38.05 56.49 -20.98
C MET A 502 36.99 56.70 -22.10
N LEU A 503 36.06 57.67 -22.09
CA LEU A 503 35.66 58.84 -21.28
C LEU A 503 34.27 59.27 -21.79
N GLY A 504 33.40 59.86 -20.97
CA GLY A 504 32.20 60.56 -21.46
C GLY A 504 31.11 60.74 -20.39
N ASP A 505 31.12 61.89 -19.72
CA ASP A 505 30.12 62.33 -18.75
C ASP A 505 28.71 62.41 -19.35
N GLY A 506 27.76 61.79 -18.67
CA GLY A 506 26.32 61.91 -18.92
C GLY A 506 25.58 61.18 -17.81
N ARG A 507 24.83 61.92 -17.00
CA ARG A 507 24.04 61.44 -15.86
C ARG A 507 23.19 60.23 -16.23
N TRP A 508 23.32 59.16 -15.45
CA TRP A 508 22.39 58.03 -15.40
C TRP A 508 21.79 57.98 -13.98
N GLU A 509 20.53 58.37 -13.84
CA GLU A 509 19.68 57.86 -12.77
C GLU A 509 19.16 56.50 -13.24
N ALA A 510 19.61 55.44 -12.59
CA ALA A 510 19.14 54.07 -12.81
C ALA A 510 17.94 53.81 -11.89
N GLU A 511 16.79 53.52 -12.49
CA GLU A 511 15.69 52.82 -11.83
C GLU A 511 16.03 51.32 -11.81
N ASP A 512 16.63 50.87 -10.71
CA ASP A 512 16.72 49.46 -10.33
C ASP A 512 15.64 49.20 -9.26
N ASP A 513 14.47 48.70 -9.67
CA ASP A 513 13.46 48.13 -8.77
C ASP A 513 13.74 46.63 -8.56
N GLU A 514 14.72 46.32 -7.72
CA GLU A 514 14.74 45.07 -6.96
C GLU A 514 13.93 45.28 -5.68
N GLY A 515 12.76 44.64 -5.59
CA GLY A 515 11.87 44.70 -4.43
C GLY A 515 12.46 44.01 -3.20
N LEU A 516 13.28 44.75 -2.44
CA LEU A 516 13.70 44.42 -1.09
C LEU A 516 12.49 44.44 -0.13
N ILE A 517 12.28 43.37 0.63
CA ILE A 517 11.32 43.33 1.74
C ILE A 517 11.70 44.43 2.74
N SER A 518 10.77 45.34 3.05
CA SER A 518 11.06 46.46 3.94
C SER A 518 11.45 45.96 5.34
N PRO A 519 12.46 46.57 6.00
CA PRO A 519 12.81 46.24 7.38
C PRO A 519 11.60 46.35 8.33
N SER A 520 10.65 47.23 8.03
CA SER A 520 9.39 47.35 8.78
C SER A 520 8.50 46.12 8.67
N ALA A 521 8.42 45.46 7.51
CA ALA A 521 7.64 44.23 7.32
C ALA A 521 8.27 43.04 8.07
N PHE A 522 9.60 42.96 8.12
CA PHE A 522 10.31 41.96 8.91
C PHE A 522 10.09 42.16 10.43
N TRP A 523 10.17 43.39 10.91
CA TRP A 523 9.93 43.70 12.33
C TRP A 523 8.48 43.43 12.77
N ILE A 524 7.49 43.73 11.92
CA ILE A 524 6.08 43.43 12.21
C ILE A 524 5.84 41.91 12.27
N SER A 525 6.40 41.15 11.32
CA SER A 525 6.31 39.68 11.30
C SER A 525 6.96 39.03 12.53
N ALA A 526 8.14 39.50 12.94
CA ALA A 526 8.85 38.99 14.10
C ALA A 526 8.11 39.29 15.42
N VAL A 527 7.53 40.49 15.57
CA VAL A 527 6.76 40.89 16.75
C VAL A 527 5.45 40.10 16.83
N ILE A 528 4.72 39.94 15.72
CA ILE A 528 3.48 39.14 15.68
C ILE A 528 3.78 37.69 16.05
N SER A 529 4.83 37.10 15.49
CA SER A 529 5.23 35.71 15.76
C SER A 529 5.62 35.49 17.23
N PHE A 530 6.29 36.46 17.86
CA PHE A 530 6.65 36.41 19.28
C PHE A 530 5.42 36.47 20.19
N TYR A 531 4.48 37.38 19.93
CA TYR A 531 3.27 37.51 20.75
C TYR A 531 2.28 36.37 20.55
N VAL A 532 2.13 35.85 19.33
CA VAL A 532 1.28 34.67 19.05
C VAL A 532 1.86 33.43 19.75
N SER A 533 3.18 33.26 19.74
CA SER A 533 3.84 32.15 20.45
C SER A 533 3.67 32.25 21.97
N MET A 534 3.79 33.45 22.55
CA MET A 534 3.54 33.69 23.97
C MET A 534 2.08 33.46 24.37
N PHE A 535 1.13 33.81 23.50
CA PHE A 535 -0.30 33.59 23.74
C PHE A 535 -0.65 32.10 23.69
N VAL A 536 -0.11 31.35 22.73
CA VAL A 536 -0.27 29.89 22.62
C VAL A 536 0.35 29.16 23.83
N LEU A 537 1.50 29.63 24.32
CA LEU A 537 2.13 29.11 25.55
C LEU A 537 1.29 29.36 26.80
N CYS A 538 0.59 30.51 26.91
CA CYS A 538 -0.24 30.85 28.07
C CYS A 538 -1.64 30.20 28.08
N CYS A 539 -2.08 29.68 26.94
CA CYS A 539 -3.44 29.14 26.74
C CYS A 539 -3.50 27.59 26.69
N SER A 540 -2.37 26.88 26.70
CA SER A 540 -2.39 25.41 26.76
C SER A 540 -2.54 24.89 28.20
N ARG A 541 -3.57 24.06 28.44
CA ARG A 541 -3.86 23.45 29.76
C ARG A 541 -2.69 22.60 30.33
N PRO A 542 -1.94 21.81 29.54
CA PRO A 542 -0.81 21.04 30.05
C PRO A 542 0.32 21.93 30.57
N MET A 543 0.58 23.07 29.93
CA MET A 543 1.75 23.92 30.23
C MET A 543 1.53 24.87 31.40
N ARG A 544 0.29 25.31 31.66
CA ARG A 544 -0.07 26.01 32.91
C ARG A 544 0.28 25.18 34.16
N THR A 545 0.06 23.87 34.11
CA THR A 545 0.33 22.97 35.24
C THR A 545 1.83 22.87 35.56
N TYR A 546 2.68 22.96 34.53
CA TYR A 546 4.15 22.94 34.67
C TYR A 546 4.70 24.27 35.21
N MET A 547 4.20 25.41 34.70
CA MET A 547 4.59 26.76 35.15
C MET A 547 4.21 27.04 36.61
N PHE A 548 3.03 26.61 37.06
CA PHE A 548 2.57 26.84 38.44
C PHE A 548 3.07 25.82 39.46
N GLN A 549 3.68 24.70 39.04
CA GLN A 549 4.41 23.80 39.95
C GLN A 549 5.80 24.35 40.32
N ALA A 550 6.45 25.12 39.44
CA ALA A 550 7.75 25.73 39.70
C ALA A 550 7.69 26.89 40.73
N LEU A 551 6.56 27.60 40.81
CA LEU A 551 6.37 28.74 41.73
C LEU A 551 6.02 28.33 43.18
N LYS A 552 5.75 27.06 43.46
CA LYS A 552 5.46 26.57 44.82
C LYS A 552 6.68 26.09 45.61
N LYS A 553 7.88 26.07 45.01
CA LYS A 553 9.13 25.61 45.66
C LYS A 553 10.09 26.73 46.10
N SER A 554 9.75 28.00 45.93
CA SER A 554 10.66 29.13 46.24
C SER A 554 10.26 30.02 47.44
N HIS A 555 9.26 29.63 48.25
CA HIS A 555 8.91 30.35 49.48
C HIS A 555 8.81 29.42 50.70
N VAL A 556 9.95 28.84 51.11
CA VAL A 556 10.22 28.43 52.50
C VAL A 556 11.73 28.56 52.76
N ILE A 557 12.25 29.79 52.83
CA ILE A 557 13.44 30.15 53.65
C ILE A 557 13.23 31.59 54.14
N ALA A 558 12.65 31.71 55.31
CA ALA A 558 12.90 32.72 56.36
C ALA A 558 12.01 32.36 57.55
#